data_AF-A0AAD2JHP9-F1
#
_entry.id   AF-A0AAD2JHP9-F1
#
_cell.length_a   1.000
_cell.length_b   1.000
_cell.length_c   1.000
_cell.angle_alpha   90.00
_cell.angle_beta   90.00
_cell.angle_gamma   90.00
#
_symmetry.space_group_name_H-M   'P 1'
#
loop_
_entity.id
_entity.type
_entity.pdbx_description
1 polymer ?
#
loop_
_entity_poly.entity_id
_entity_poly.type
_entity_poly.pdbx_seq_one_letter_code
_entity_poly.pdbx_strand_id
1 'polypeptide(L)'
;MGRSSSGGGRGRMTTQKVKSNSSSTVVKHLFSTKDENDEKARSSYEDAEERVIDYIQASGMKCSEDMVKSIRDGKSIDFNAIAPRLNAPTQTEAVARETEMAQSKILYSAKLDKNMRRSAYFETNKRTVKSNIMLKFVTKAMDIKLRGEANFTTTLEDPIELLKRIERFMKKSADAEYDFLDFWEGNQKFFAMKQGTTENLMHFTERFLRQAENLQDLYGVAWFRDFAVKTKAYAAIASTDTAAHNKFKDDIFEAVLATGFLCNSDRTRQLL
;
A
#
# COMPACT_ATOMS: atom_id res chain seq x y z
N MET A 1 42.76 -30.90 69.60
CA MET A 1 43.91 -31.16 68.71
C MET A 1 43.40 -31.79 67.43
N GLY A 2 43.93 -31.35 66.27
CA GLY A 2 43.89 -32.03 64.96
C GLY A 2 42.53 -32.07 64.25
N ARG A 3 42.31 -31.33 63.15
CA ARG A 3 42.70 -31.63 61.74
C ARG A 3 42.01 -32.90 61.18
N SER A 4 41.50 -33.01 59.95
CA SER A 4 41.26 -32.12 58.80
C SER A 4 40.74 -33.01 57.65
N SER A 5 39.78 -32.52 56.85
CA SER A 5 39.41 -32.92 55.46
C SER A 5 38.99 -34.39 55.24
N SER A 6 38.18 -34.81 54.27
CA SER A 6 37.80 -34.38 52.92
C SER A 6 36.54 -35.23 52.61
N GLY A 7 35.46 -34.76 52.00
CA GLY A 7 35.38 -34.23 50.65
C GLY A 7 34.19 -34.93 49.97
N GLY A 8 33.34 -34.18 49.28
CA GLY A 8 32.20 -34.77 48.56
C GLY A 8 31.06 -33.82 48.29
N GLY A 9 31.35 -32.61 47.80
CA GLY A 9 30.33 -31.68 47.36
C GLY A 9 29.55 -32.21 46.16
N ARG A 10 28.24 -32.40 46.32
CA ARG A 10 27.25 -32.46 45.23
C ARG A 10 26.25 -31.33 45.40
N GLY A 11 26.69 -30.11 45.16
CA GLY A 11 25.81 -28.96 44.94
C GLY A 11 25.23 -29.04 43.52
N ARG A 12 24.04 -29.62 43.39
CA ARG A 12 23.27 -29.59 42.15
C ARG A 12 22.78 -28.15 41.94
N MET A 13 23.54 -27.35 41.19
CA MET A 13 23.08 -26.05 40.69
C MET A 13 21.93 -26.28 39.72
N THR A 14 20.71 -26.21 40.21
CA THR A 14 19.54 -25.97 39.38
C THR A 14 19.67 -24.56 38.83
N THR A 15 20.26 -24.43 37.63
CA THR A 15 20.14 -23.20 36.85
C THR A 15 18.68 -23.08 36.47
N GLN A 16 17.89 -22.38 37.29
CA GLN A 16 16.62 -21.84 36.83
C GLN A 16 16.98 -20.86 35.70
N LYS A 17 16.85 -21.34 34.46
CA LYS A 17 16.68 -20.45 33.31
C LYS A 17 15.46 -19.60 33.62
N VAL A 18 15.70 -18.40 34.15
CA VAL A 18 14.74 -17.31 34.07
C VAL A 18 14.52 -17.13 32.57
N LYS A 19 13.44 -17.71 32.04
CA LYS A 19 12.91 -17.31 30.76
C LYS A 19 12.49 -15.86 30.95
N SER A 20 13.37 -14.93 30.57
CA SER A 20 12.94 -13.59 30.26
C SER A 20 11.96 -13.75 29.09
N ASN A 21 10.67 -13.75 29.41
CA ASN A 21 9.68 -13.32 28.46
C ASN A 21 9.94 -11.83 28.26
N SER A 22 10.96 -11.48 27.49
CA SER A 22 10.88 -10.26 26.70
C SER A 22 9.73 -10.55 25.73
N SER A 23 8.53 -10.14 26.14
CA SER A 23 7.52 -9.77 25.17
C SER A 23 8.16 -8.67 24.33
N SER A 24 8.92 -9.06 23.31
CA SER A 24 9.13 -8.17 22.17
C SER A 24 7.72 -7.96 21.68
N THR A 25 7.15 -6.82 22.03
CA THR A 25 5.95 -6.29 21.41
C THR A 25 6.39 -6.05 19.98
N VAL A 26 6.38 -7.12 19.17
CA VAL A 26 6.82 -7.11 17.78
C VAL A 26 6.04 -5.97 17.15
N VAL A 27 6.76 -5.02 16.56
CA VAL A 27 6.16 -3.96 15.77
C VAL A 27 5.48 -4.67 14.60
N LYS A 28 4.22 -5.04 14.79
CA LYS A 28 3.45 -5.95 13.92
C LYS A 28 2.91 -5.28 12.66
N HIS A 29 3.31 -4.04 12.39
CA HIS A 29 2.81 -3.25 11.27
C HIS A 29 3.98 -2.55 10.58
N LEU A 30 4.68 -3.32 9.75
CA LEU A 30 5.79 -2.84 8.91
C LEU A 30 5.43 -3.08 7.45
N PHE A 31 5.80 -2.13 6.60
CA PHE A 31 5.83 -2.28 5.16
C PHE A 31 6.82 -3.38 4.77
N SER A 32 6.27 -4.52 4.36
CA SER A 32 7.00 -5.72 3.95
C SER A 32 6.72 -6.06 2.49
N THR A 33 7.71 -6.59 1.79
CA THR A 33 7.51 -7.11 0.44
C THR A 33 6.80 -8.46 0.50
N LYS A 34 5.94 -8.78 -0.47
CA LYS A 34 5.24 -10.08 -0.54
C LYS A 34 6.17 -11.30 -0.51
N ASP A 35 7.45 -11.15 -0.83
CA ASP A 35 8.46 -12.22 -0.89
C ASP A 35 9.00 -12.65 0.49
N GLU A 36 8.72 -11.91 1.58
CA GLU A 36 9.16 -12.31 2.92
C GLU A 36 8.31 -13.48 3.43
N ASN A 37 8.94 -14.64 3.68
CA ASN A 37 8.33 -15.90 4.17
C ASN A 37 7.76 -15.82 5.60
N ASP A 38 7.64 -14.63 6.18
CA ASP A 38 7.18 -14.44 7.56
C ASP A 38 5.68 -14.11 7.57
N GLU A 39 4.83 -15.14 7.54
CA GLU A 39 3.36 -15.00 7.60
C GLU A 39 2.88 -14.20 8.84
N LYS A 40 3.72 -14.06 9.87
CA LYS A 40 3.38 -13.42 11.14
C LYS A 40 3.60 -11.90 11.16
N ALA A 41 4.13 -11.30 10.09
CA ALA A 41 4.50 -9.88 10.03
C ALA A 41 3.87 -9.10 8.86
N ARG A 42 2.87 -9.66 8.19
CA ARG A 42 2.21 -8.99 7.05
C ARG A 42 1.04 -8.12 7.53
N SER A 43 1.31 -6.84 7.79
CA SER A 43 0.24 -5.84 7.82
C SER A 43 -0.20 -5.49 6.40
N SER A 44 -1.48 -5.15 6.24
CA SER A 44 -1.94 -4.50 5.02
C SER A 44 -1.17 -3.18 4.83
N TYR A 45 -1.17 -2.64 3.61
CA TYR A 45 -0.58 -1.31 3.39
C TYR A 45 -1.33 -0.27 4.23
N GLU A 46 -2.66 -0.41 4.27
CA GLU A 46 -3.59 0.47 4.95
C GLU A 46 -3.32 0.51 6.47
N ASP A 47 -3.10 -0.65 7.11
CA ASP A 47 -2.77 -0.73 8.55
C ASP A 47 -1.42 -0.08 8.88
N ALA A 48 -0.44 -0.24 7.99
CA ALA A 48 0.89 0.32 8.16
C ALA A 48 0.89 1.84 7.91
N GLU A 49 0.10 2.32 6.94
CA GLU A 49 -0.12 3.75 6.67
C GLU A 49 -0.81 4.46 7.84
N GLU A 50 -1.87 3.87 8.42
CA GLU A 50 -2.51 4.42 9.62
C GLU A 50 -1.52 4.58 10.78
N ARG A 51 -0.62 3.62 10.95
CA ARG A 51 0.38 3.68 12.01
C ARG A 51 1.46 4.74 11.79
N VAL A 52 1.77 5.05 10.53
CA VAL A 52 2.60 6.21 10.18
C VAL A 52 1.88 7.50 10.55
N ILE A 53 0.57 7.60 10.27
CA ILE A 53 -0.25 8.77 10.64
C ILE A 53 -0.29 8.97 12.16
N ASP A 54 -0.58 7.90 12.92
CA ASP A 54 -0.61 7.94 14.39
C ASP A 54 0.73 8.42 14.96
N TYR A 55 1.83 7.92 14.39
CA TYR A 55 3.16 8.34 14.80
C TYR A 55 3.41 9.83 14.53
N ILE A 56 3.00 10.33 13.36
CA ILE A 56 3.14 11.76 13.02
C ILE A 56 2.33 12.61 14.00
N GLN A 57 1.10 12.23 14.32
CA GLN A 57 0.25 12.94 15.27
C GLN A 57 0.84 12.95 16.69
N ALA A 58 1.45 11.84 17.12
CA ALA A 58 2.09 11.73 18.43
C ALA A 58 3.48 12.39 18.52
N SER A 59 4.12 12.71 17.40
CA SER A 59 5.52 13.17 17.35
C SER A 59 5.75 14.62 17.81
N GLY A 60 4.69 15.40 18.05
CA GLY A 60 4.80 16.81 18.45
C GLY A 60 5.31 17.74 17.35
N MET A 61 5.29 17.31 16.08
CA MET A 61 5.64 18.14 14.92
C MET A 61 4.73 19.36 14.81
N LYS A 62 5.31 20.52 14.51
CA LYS A 62 4.55 21.74 14.23
C LYS A 62 3.81 21.59 12.90
N CYS A 63 2.53 21.97 12.87
CA CYS A 63 1.68 21.86 11.68
C CYS A 63 1.68 20.43 11.10
N SER A 64 1.67 19.42 11.97
CA SER A 64 1.65 18.01 11.57
C SER A 64 0.37 17.64 10.80
N GLU A 65 -0.70 18.40 11.01
CA GLU A 65 -2.00 18.20 10.37
C GLU A 65 -1.91 18.30 8.83
N ASP A 66 -1.03 19.17 8.33
CA ASP A 66 -0.79 19.32 6.89
C ASP A 66 -0.16 18.06 6.30
N MET A 67 0.77 17.46 7.04
CA MET A 67 1.42 16.22 6.64
C MET A 67 0.45 15.05 6.68
N VAL A 68 -0.33 14.93 7.76
CA VAL A 68 -1.37 13.91 7.90
C VAL A 68 -2.39 14.00 6.77
N LYS A 69 -2.86 15.22 6.48
CA LYS A 69 -3.79 15.45 5.37
C LYS A 69 -3.16 15.04 4.03
N SER A 70 -1.91 15.42 3.80
CA SER A 70 -1.22 15.11 2.54
C SER A 70 -1.02 13.61 2.32
N ILE A 71 -0.77 12.85 3.39
CA ILE A 71 -0.69 11.38 3.35
C ILE A 71 -2.06 10.79 3.00
N ARG A 72 -3.12 11.16 3.72
CA ARG A 72 -4.49 10.67 3.47
C ARG A 72 -4.99 10.99 2.06
N ASP A 73 -4.69 12.19 1.56
CA ASP A 73 -5.08 12.64 0.24
C ASP A 73 -4.15 12.08 -0.87
N GLY A 74 -3.04 11.42 -0.50
CA GLY A 74 -2.02 10.94 -1.42
C GLY A 74 -1.36 12.05 -2.23
N LYS A 75 -1.37 13.30 -1.75
CA LYS A 75 -0.96 14.48 -2.51
C LYS A 75 -0.33 15.56 -1.63
N SER A 76 0.82 16.07 -2.08
CA SER A 76 1.51 17.19 -1.44
C SER A 76 0.70 18.50 -1.57
N ILE A 77 0.62 19.27 -0.48
CA ILE A 77 0.00 20.60 -0.49
C ILE A 77 0.90 21.58 -1.24
N ASP A 78 0.31 22.32 -2.18
CA ASP A 78 0.95 23.47 -2.83
C ASP A 78 0.64 24.76 -2.04
N PHE A 79 1.62 25.23 -1.26
CA PHE A 79 1.50 26.44 -0.45
C PHE A 79 1.44 27.74 -1.26
N ASN A 80 1.87 27.73 -2.53
CA ASN A 80 1.76 28.87 -3.41
C ASN A 80 0.33 28.99 -3.94
N ALA A 81 -0.32 27.86 -4.27
CA ALA A 81 -1.72 27.84 -4.69
C ALA A 81 -2.67 28.37 -3.61
N ILE A 82 -2.35 28.13 -2.32
CA ILE A 82 -3.14 28.61 -1.17
C ILE A 82 -2.59 29.91 -0.55
N ALA A 83 -1.64 30.58 -1.22
CA ALA A 83 -1.07 31.80 -0.70
C ALA A 83 -2.15 32.89 -0.52
N PRO A 84 -2.11 33.65 0.60
CA PRO A 84 -2.99 34.78 0.80
C PRO A 84 -2.86 35.78 -0.35
N ARG A 85 -3.96 36.49 -0.66
CA ARG A 85 -3.96 37.59 -1.64
C ARG A 85 -4.34 38.89 -0.95
N LEU A 86 -3.77 39.99 -1.41
CA LEU A 86 -4.16 41.32 -0.94
C LEU A 86 -5.54 41.65 -1.53
N ASN A 87 -6.48 41.99 -0.67
CA ASN A 87 -7.81 42.37 -1.11
C ASN A 87 -7.77 43.78 -1.71
N ALA A 88 -8.52 43.97 -2.80
CA ALA A 88 -8.79 45.30 -3.31
C ALA A 88 -9.69 46.05 -2.32
N PRO A 89 -9.45 47.35 -2.08
CA PRO A 89 -10.31 48.12 -1.21
C PRO A 89 -11.71 48.25 -1.81
N THR A 90 -12.71 48.22 -0.96
CA THR A 90 -14.13 48.36 -1.32
C THR A 90 -14.65 49.78 -1.11
N GLN A 91 -13.96 50.57 -0.28
CA GLN A 91 -14.36 51.93 0.05
C GLN A 91 -14.10 52.93 -1.06
N THR A 92 -15.08 53.80 -1.32
CA THR A 92 -15.00 54.82 -2.37
C THR A 92 -14.32 56.10 -1.89
N GLU A 93 -14.56 56.50 -0.64
CA GLU A 93 -14.00 57.71 -0.04
C GLU A 93 -12.50 57.57 0.24
N ALA A 94 -11.70 58.60 -0.07
CA ALA A 94 -10.24 58.53 -0.05
C ALA A 94 -9.66 58.13 1.32
N VAL A 95 -10.12 58.75 2.41
CA VAL A 95 -9.61 58.49 3.77
C VAL A 95 -10.01 57.09 4.27
N ALA A 96 -11.26 56.69 4.02
CA ALA A 96 -11.75 55.35 4.35
C ALA A 96 -11.05 54.25 3.54
N ARG A 97 -10.76 54.53 2.26
CA ARG A 97 -10.01 53.65 1.38
C ARG A 97 -8.56 53.47 1.85
N GLU A 98 -7.89 54.54 2.25
CA GLU A 98 -6.52 54.47 2.78
C GLU A 98 -6.44 53.65 4.07
N THR A 99 -7.40 53.83 4.99
CA THR A 99 -7.45 53.05 6.23
C THR A 99 -7.78 51.57 5.98
N GLU A 100 -8.72 51.25 5.10
CA GLU A 100 -9.04 49.87 4.68
C GLU A 100 -7.83 49.20 4.02
N MET A 101 -7.12 49.92 3.13
CA MET A 101 -5.90 49.41 2.51
C MET A 101 -4.80 49.16 3.55
N ALA A 102 -4.63 50.05 4.52
CA ALA A 102 -3.64 49.88 5.59
C ALA A 102 -3.95 48.62 6.43
N GLN A 103 -5.21 48.42 6.83
CA GLN A 103 -5.65 47.22 7.54
C GLN A 103 -5.47 45.95 6.70
N SER A 104 -5.83 46.00 5.42
CA SER A 104 -5.68 44.88 4.48
C SER A 104 -4.22 44.49 4.30
N LYS A 105 -3.30 45.47 4.23
CA LYS A 105 -1.85 45.22 4.16
C LYS A 105 -1.33 44.54 5.41
N ILE A 106 -1.75 44.96 6.61
CA ILE A 106 -1.35 44.36 7.89
C ILE A 106 -1.86 42.91 8.00
N LEU A 107 -3.13 42.67 7.64
CA LEU A 107 -3.68 41.31 7.67
C LEU A 107 -3.04 40.41 6.62
N TYR A 108 -2.77 40.96 5.43
CA TYR A 108 -2.08 40.24 4.37
C TYR A 108 -0.68 39.83 4.79
N SER A 109 0.13 40.74 5.35
CA SER A 109 1.49 40.42 5.81
C SER A 109 1.47 39.34 6.89
N ALA A 110 0.59 39.45 7.89
CA ALA A 110 0.48 38.44 8.96
C ALA A 110 0.06 37.06 8.42
N LYS A 111 -0.87 37.01 7.46
CA LYS A 111 -1.29 35.76 6.82
C LYS A 111 -0.18 35.18 5.95
N LEU A 112 0.55 36.04 5.21
CA LEU A 112 1.66 35.64 4.36
C LEU A 112 2.78 35.03 5.21
N ASP A 113 3.16 35.68 6.31
CA ASP A 113 4.14 35.17 7.26
C ASP A 113 3.74 33.80 7.82
N LYS A 114 2.46 33.64 8.17
CA LYS A 114 1.93 32.34 8.62
C LYS A 114 2.02 31.28 7.53
N ASN A 115 1.69 31.61 6.28
CA ASN A 115 1.76 30.69 5.14
C ASN A 115 3.22 30.27 4.86
N MET A 116 4.15 31.22 4.87
CA MET A 116 5.58 30.95 4.69
C MET A 116 6.13 30.05 5.80
N ARG A 117 5.75 30.30 7.07
CA ARG A 117 6.13 29.43 8.20
C ARG A 117 5.56 28.02 8.04
N ARG A 118 4.29 27.90 7.65
CA ARG A 118 3.62 26.61 7.44
C ARG A 118 4.29 25.81 6.31
N SER A 119 4.65 26.47 5.21
CA SER A 119 5.41 25.87 4.11
C SER A 119 6.80 25.39 4.58
N ALA A 120 7.52 26.20 5.36
CA ALA A 120 8.83 25.81 5.88
C ALA A 120 8.75 24.61 6.84
N TYR A 121 7.73 24.58 7.72
CA TYR A 121 7.47 23.44 8.58
C TYR A 121 7.10 22.19 7.78
N PHE A 122 6.29 22.33 6.73
CA PHE A 122 5.90 21.21 5.88
C PHE A 122 7.12 20.55 5.21
N GLU A 123 8.04 21.32 4.65
CA GLU A 123 9.28 20.80 4.07
C GLU A 123 10.18 20.12 5.11
N THR A 124 10.26 20.68 6.31
CA THR A 124 11.00 20.05 7.43
C THR A 124 10.33 18.73 7.86
N ASN A 125 9.00 18.71 7.90
CA ASN A 125 8.23 17.54 8.25
C ASN A 125 8.39 16.46 7.19
N LYS A 126 8.43 16.78 5.89
CA LYS A 126 8.64 15.81 4.81
C LYS A 126 9.90 14.96 5.04
N ARG A 127 11.03 15.63 5.27
CA ARG A 127 12.32 14.96 5.53
C ARG A 127 12.27 14.07 6.76
N THR A 128 11.61 14.55 7.81
CA THR A 128 11.49 13.81 9.06
C THR A 128 10.58 12.59 8.90
N VAL A 129 9.45 12.72 8.20
CA VAL A 129 8.53 11.62 7.91
C VAL A 129 9.20 10.58 7.02
N LYS A 130 9.86 10.98 5.93
CA LYS A 130 10.66 10.07 5.08
C LYS A 130 11.62 9.23 5.92
N SER A 131 12.40 9.90 6.77
CA SER A 131 13.37 9.24 7.64
C SER A 131 12.69 8.25 8.59
N ASN A 132 11.56 8.62 9.19
CA ASN A 132 10.83 7.72 10.09
C ASN A 132 10.22 6.52 9.36
N ILE A 133 9.67 6.69 8.16
CA ILE A 133 9.16 5.59 7.34
C ILE A 133 10.28 4.58 7.10
N MET A 134 11.42 5.03 6.56
CA MET A 134 12.54 4.15 6.23
C MET A 134 13.15 3.45 7.47
N LEU A 135 13.22 4.14 8.62
CA LEU A 135 13.88 3.60 9.82
C LEU A 135 12.97 2.69 10.65
N LYS A 136 11.67 3.00 10.71
CA LYS A 136 10.76 2.40 11.69
C LYS A 136 9.66 1.56 11.09
N PHE A 137 9.26 1.85 9.85
CA PHE A 137 8.08 1.27 9.23
C PHE A 137 8.40 0.39 8.04
N VAL A 138 9.64 0.36 7.57
CA VAL A 138 10.06 -0.40 6.40
C VAL A 138 10.92 -1.59 6.83
N THR A 139 10.64 -2.77 6.30
CA THR A 139 11.48 -3.97 6.49
C THR A 139 12.82 -3.83 5.79
N LYS A 140 13.83 -4.60 6.21
CA LYS A 140 15.17 -4.52 5.61
C LYS A 140 15.15 -4.85 4.12
N ALA A 141 14.31 -5.80 3.68
CA ALA A 141 14.18 -6.14 2.27
C ALA A 141 13.57 -4.98 1.46
N MET A 142 12.52 -4.35 1.98
CA MET A 142 11.90 -3.18 1.36
C MET A 142 12.85 -1.97 1.33
N ASP A 143 13.65 -1.74 2.38
CA ASP A 143 14.67 -0.68 2.42
C ASP A 143 15.73 -0.88 1.33
N ILE A 144 16.22 -2.11 1.15
CA ILE A 144 17.16 -2.44 0.07
C ILE A 144 16.54 -2.17 -1.30
N LYS A 145 15.28 -2.59 -1.54
CA LYS A 145 14.60 -2.36 -2.82
C LYS A 145 14.42 -0.87 -3.11
N LEU A 146 13.90 -0.10 -2.15
CA LEU A 146 13.69 1.33 -2.29
C LEU A 146 15.00 2.08 -2.54
N ARG A 147 16.07 1.77 -1.80
CA ARG A 147 17.39 2.39 -1.98
C ARG A 147 18.03 2.04 -3.32
N GLY A 148 17.66 0.91 -3.91
CA GLY A 148 18.13 0.48 -5.22
C GLY A 148 17.52 1.25 -6.39
N GLU A 149 16.44 2.01 -6.18
CA GLU A 149 15.81 2.77 -7.25
C GLU A 149 16.61 4.02 -7.63
N ALA A 150 16.72 4.28 -8.94
CA ALA A 150 17.45 5.44 -9.46
C ALA A 150 16.89 6.79 -8.97
N ASN A 151 15.60 6.84 -8.64
CA ASN A 151 14.91 8.03 -8.16
C ASN A 151 14.80 8.10 -6.62
N PHE A 152 15.52 7.25 -5.88
CA PHE A 152 15.46 7.20 -4.41
C PHE A 152 15.88 8.50 -3.72
N THR A 153 16.88 9.18 -4.27
CA THR A 153 17.41 10.45 -3.78
C THR A 153 16.76 11.67 -4.42
N THR A 154 15.81 11.48 -5.34
CA THR A 154 15.11 12.56 -6.03
C THR A 154 13.61 12.50 -5.75
N THR A 155 12.85 11.75 -6.54
CA THR A 155 11.39 11.67 -6.43
C THR A 155 10.94 11.08 -5.10
N LEU A 156 11.62 10.02 -4.64
CA LEU A 156 11.30 9.37 -3.36
C LEU A 156 11.83 10.15 -2.14
N GLU A 157 12.34 11.37 -2.33
CA GLU A 157 12.55 12.31 -1.23
C GLU A 157 11.24 12.86 -0.67
N ASP A 158 10.19 12.97 -1.50
CA ASP A 158 8.85 13.25 -0.99
C ASP A 158 8.29 11.99 -0.32
N PRO A 159 7.94 12.03 0.98
CA PRO A 159 7.37 10.89 1.69
C PRO A 159 6.05 10.38 1.08
N ILE A 160 5.31 11.22 0.35
CA ILE A 160 4.06 10.81 -0.29
C ILE A 160 4.34 9.92 -1.50
N GLU A 161 5.31 10.31 -2.34
CA GLU A 161 5.74 9.48 -3.46
C GLU A 161 6.43 8.20 -2.99
N LEU A 162 7.16 8.27 -1.87
CA LEU A 162 7.69 7.10 -1.19
C LEU A 162 6.59 6.13 -0.76
N LEU A 163 5.53 6.62 -0.11
CA LEU A 163 4.41 5.77 0.34
C LEU A 163 3.67 5.13 -0.83
N LYS A 164 3.37 5.87 -1.90
CA LYS A 164 2.81 5.30 -3.14
C LYS A 164 3.71 4.22 -3.73
N ARG A 165 5.04 4.41 -3.66
CA ARG A 165 5.99 3.43 -4.16
C ARG A 165 6.01 2.17 -3.29
N ILE A 166 5.98 2.33 -1.98
CA ILE A 166 5.85 1.25 -1.02
C ILE A 166 4.55 0.48 -1.25
N GLU A 167 3.42 1.17 -1.40
CA GLU A 167 2.14 0.57 -1.74
C GLU A 167 2.26 -0.30 -2.99
N ARG A 168 2.88 0.23 -4.05
CA ARG A 168 3.18 -0.55 -5.27
C ARG A 168 4.02 -1.77 -4.97
N PHE A 169 5.05 -1.71 -4.13
CA PHE A 169 5.88 -2.88 -3.79
C PHE A 169 5.19 -3.90 -2.89
N MET A 170 4.27 -3.47 -2.04
CA MET A 170 3.45 -4.37 -1.25
C MET A 170 2.39 -5.05 -2.11
N LYS A 171 1.89 -4.35 -3.14
CA LYS A 171 0.85 -4.84 -4.05
C LYS A 171 1.44 -5.66 -5.23
N LYS A 172 2.57 -5.24 -5.83
CA LYS A 172 3.26 -5.86 -6.98
C LYS A 172 4.44 -6.78 -6.57
N SER A 173 4.54 -7.96 -7.20
CA SER A 173 5.78 -8.77 -7.22
C SER A 173 6.77 -8.23 -8.26
N ALA A 174 8.06 -8.58 -8.15
CA ALA A 174 9.19 -7.75 -8.56
C ALA A 174 9.58 -7.59 -10.07
N ASP A 175 8.86 -8.10 -11.08
CA ASP A 175 9.44 -8.19 -12.46
C ASP A 175 8.79 -7.39 -13.60
N ALA A 176 7.76 -6.58 -13.41
CA ALA A 176 7.10 -5.93 -14.56
C ALA A 176 7.35 -4.42 -14.65
N GLU A 177 8.40 -4.05 -15.39
CA GLU A 177 8.62 -2.71 -15.92
C GLU A 177 8.07 -2.53 -17.35
N TYR A 178 7.25 -3.45 -17.84
CA TYR A 178 6.63 -3.38 -19.18
C TYR A 178 5.16 -3.81 -19.05
N ASP A 179 4.20 -2.92 -19.31
CA ASP A 179 2.76 -3.22 -19.16
C ASP A 179 2.34 -4.46 -19.98
N PHE A 180 2.97 -4.65 -21.14
CA PHE A 180 2.77 -5.84 -21.95
C PHE A 180 3.50 -7.08 -21.39
N LEU A 181 4.59 -6.92 -20.62
CA LEU A 181 5.17 -8.01 -19.84
C LEU A 181 4.27 -8.36 -18.66
N ASP A 182 3.70 -7.37 -17.97
CA ASP A 182 2.70 -7.57 -16.91
C ASP A 182 1.50 -8.36 -17.43
N PHE A 183 1.00 -7.94 -18.59
CA PHE A 183 -0.02 -8.67 -19.34
C PHE A 183 0.43 -10.09 -19.68
N TRP A 184 1.62 -10.23 -20.29
CA TRP A 184 2.13 -11.51 -20.77
C TRP A 184 2.42 -12.49 -19.63
N GLU A 185 3.08 -12.04 -18.56
CA GLU A 185 3.38 -12.81 -17.37
C GLU A 185 2.12 -13.15 -16.58
N GLY A 186 1.19 -12.21 -16.42
CA GLY A 186 -0.10 -12.48 -15.79
C GLY A 186 -0.82 -13.63 -16.49
N ASN A 187 -0.79 -13.61 -17.83
CA ASN A 187 -1.33 -14.67 -18.66
C ASN A 187 -0.53 -15.98 -18.57
N GLN A 188 0.79 -15.93 -18.67
CA GLN A 188 1.64 -17.12 -18.54
C GLN A 188 1.45 -17.79 -17.18
N LYS A 189 1.43 -17.01 -16.09
CA LYS A 189 1.19 -17.49 -14.73
C LYS A 189 -0.18 -18.16 -14.64
N PHE A 190 -1.23 -17.51 -15.14
CA PHE A 190 -2.60 -18.05 -15.14
C PHE A 190 -2.73 -19.36 -15.94
N PHE A 191 -2.23 -19.39 -17.18
CA PHE A 191 -2.30 -20.59 -18.02
C PHE A 191 -1.39 -21.72 -17.54
N ALA A 192 -0.29 -21.41 -16.86
CA ALA A 192 0.59 -22.40 -16.26
C ALA A 192 0.09 -22.93 -14.90
N MET A 193 -0.94 -22.30 -14.30
CA MET A 193 -1.49 -22.78 -13.04
C MET A 193 -2.00 -24.20 -13.20
N LYS A 194 -1.52 -25.09 -12.33
CA LYS A 194 -2.06 -26.43 -12.15
C LYS A 194 -2.15 -26.72 -10.67
N GLN A 195 -3.14 -27.50 -10.29
CA GLN A 195 -3.24 -27.96 -8.92
C GLN A 195 -1.99 -28.78 -8.56
N GLY A 196 -1.31 -28.42 -7.47
CA GLY A 196 -0.14 -29.15 -7.01
C GLY A 196 -0.49 -30.57 -6.56
N THR A 197 0.46 -31.51 -6.68
CA THR A 197 0.26 -32.92 -6.30
C THR A 197 -0.09 -33.12 -4.82
N THR A 198 0.33 -32.21 -3.94
CA THR A 198 0.02 -32.21 -2.50
C THR A 198 -0.92 -31.08 -2.09
N GLU A 199 -1.45 -30.31 -3.05
CA GLU A 199 -2.25 -29.12 -2.78
C GLU A 199 -3.74 -29.45 -2.60
N ASN A 200 -4.34 -28.91 -1.53
CA ASN A 200 -5.79 -29.01 -1.29
C ASN A 200 -6.56 -28.18 -2.34
N LEU A 201 -7.68 -28.71 -2.83
CA LEU A 201 -8.55 -28.05 -3.80
C LEU A 201 -8.96 -26.64 -3.35
N MET A 202 -9.27 -26.43 -2.07
CA MET A 202 -9.71 -25.12 -1.56
C MET A 202 -8.60 -24.06 -1.70
N HIS A 203 -7.37 -24.41 -1.34
CA HIS A 203 -6.21 -23.51 -1.49
C HIS A 203 -5.86 -23.25 -2.96
N PHE A 204 -6.05 -24.26 -3.82
CA PHE A 204 -5.91 -24.08 -5.26
C PHE A 204 -6.97 -23.11 -5.82
N THR A 205 -8.22 -23.22 -5.38
CA THR A 205 -9.31 -22.30 -5.76
C THR A 205 -9.01 -20.87 -5.36
N GLU A 206 -8.57 -20.62 -4.13
CA GLU A 206 -8.21 -19.27 -3.65
C GLU A 206 -7.09 -18.66 -4.48
N ARG A 207 -6.04 -19.44 -4.78
CA ARG A 207 -4.94 -18.98 -5.65
C ARG A 207 -5.40 -18.70 -7.08
N PHE A 208 -6.26 -19.57 -7.62
CA PHE A 208 -6.77 -19.44 -8.98
C PHE A 208 -7.65 -18.20 -9.14
N LEU A 209 -8.58 -17.97 -8.22
CA LEU A 209 -9.44 -16.78 -8.20
C LEU A 209 -8.63 -15.50 -8.02
N ARG A 210 -7.63 -15.50 -7.13
CA ARG A 210 -6.76 -14.34 -6.95
C ARG A 210 -5.96 -13.99 -8.20
N GLN A 211 -5.51 -14.99 -8.96
CA GLN A 211 -4.83 -14.75 -10.24
C GLN A 211 -5.81 -14.33 -11.34
N ALA A 212 -7.05 -14.81 -11.28
CA ALA A 212 -8.13 -14.40 -12.18
C ALA A 212 -8.50 -12.92 -11.99
N GLU A 213 -8.64 -12.45 -10.74
CA GLU A 213 -8.87 -11.04 -10.42
C GLU A 213 -7.75 -10.15 -11.00
N ASN A 214 -6.48 -10.56 -10.82
CA ASN A 214 -5.35 -9.86 -11.41
C ASN A 214 -5.45 -9.78 -12.94
N LEU A 215 -5.92 -10.84 -13.62
CA LEU A 215 -6.15 -10.81 -15.06
C LEU A 215 -7.31 -9.89 -15.43
N GLN A 216 -8.41 -9.92 -14.67
CA GLN A 216 -9.56 -9.05 -14.91
C GLN A 216 -9.16 -7.57 -14.87
N ASP A 217 -8.29 -7.20 -13.94
CA ASP A 217 -7.72 -5.85 -13.85
C ASP A 217 -6.84 -5.49 -15.05
N LEU A 218 -6.07 -6.45 -15.59
CA LEU A 218 -5.22 -6.25 -16.77
C LEU A 218 -6.01 -6.14 -18.08
N TYR A 219 -7.08 -6.93 -18.23
CA TYR A 219 -7.90 -7.00 -19.44
C TYR A 219 -8.98 -5.91 -19.51
N GLY A 220 -9.52 -5.52 -18.35
CA GLY A 220 -10.72 -4.72 -18.25
C GLY A 220 -12.00 -5.47 -18.66
N VAL A 221 -13.15 -4.92 -18.27
CA VAL A 221 -14.47 -5.56 -18.46
C VAL A 221 -14.90 -5.62 -19.93
N ALA A 222 -14.47 -4.65 -20.75
CA ALA A 222 -14.88 -4.55 -22.15
C ALA A 222 -14.36 -5.73 -23.01
N TRP A 223 -13.14 -6.18 -22.76
CA TRP A 223 -12.51 -7.25 -23.54
C TRP A 223 -13.29 -8.56 -23.46
N PHE A 224 -13.76 -8.94 -22.27
CA PHE A 224 -14.55 -10.14 -22.05
C PHE A 224 -15.94 -10.07 -22.69
N ARG A 225 -16.58 -8.90 -22.64
CA ARG A 225 -17.88 -8.69 -23.31
C ARG A 225 -17.77 -8.80 -24.82
N ASP A 226 -16.69 -8.28 -25.41
CA ASP A 226 -16.42 -8.39 -26.84
C ASP A 226 -16.06 -9.83 -27.25
N PHE A 227 -15.37 -10.56 -26.38
CA PHE A 227 -15.13 -11.99 -26.56
C PHE A 227 -16.44 -12.79 -26.53
N ALA A 228 -17.34 -12.49 -25.60
CA ALA A 228 -18.63 -13.18 -25.45
C ALA A 228 -19.43 -13.18 -26.76
N VAL A 229 -19.49 -12.03 -27.46
CA VAL A 229 -20.22 -11.86 -28.73
C VAL A 229 -19.71 -12.80 -29.82
N LYS A 230 -18.43 -13.18 -29.78
CA LYS A 230 -17.79 -14.06 -30.77
C LYS A 230 -18.00 -15.55 -30.48
N THR A 231 -18.65 -15.91 -29.37
CA THR A 231 -18.84 -17.32 -28.99
C THR A 231 -20.05 -17.96 -29.67
N LYS A 232 -19.97 -19.28 -29.92
CA LYS A 232 -21.10 -20.07 -30.43
C LYS A 232 -22.29 -20.08 -29.47
N ALA A 233 -22.03 -20.06 -28.16
CA ALA A 233 -23.06 -20.03 -27.13
C ALA A 233 -23.87 -18.72 -27.19
N TYR A 234 -23.20 -17.57 -27.39
CA TYR A 234 -23.89 -16.30 -27.60
C TYR A 234 -24.75 -16.32 -28.87
N ALA A 235 -24.25 -16.90 -29.97
CA ALA A 235 -24.99 -17.01 -31.23
C ALA A 235 -26.20 -17.96 -31.17
N ALA A 236 -26.22 -18.90 -30.21
CA ALA A 236 -27.33 -19.84 -30.01
C ALA A 236 -28.48 -19.25 -29.18
N ILE A 237 -28.27 -18.10 -28.53
CA ILE A 237 -29.33 -17.36 -27.84
C ILE A 237 -30.27 -16.77 -28.90
N ALA A 238 -31.58 -16.85 -28.66
CA ALA A 238 -32.56 -16.28 -29.56
C ALA A 238 -32.31 -14.76 -29.72
N SER A 239 -32.19 -14.28 -30.96
CA SER A 239 -31.87 -12.87 -31.27
C SER A 239 -32.83 -11.84 -30.66
N THR A 240 -34.03 -12.27 -30.27
CA THR A 240 -35.05 -11.44 -29.62
C THR A 240 -34.84 -11.29 -28.11
N ASP A 241 -34.02 -12.14 -27.48
CA ASP A 241 -33.79 -12.15 -26.02
C ASP A 241 -32.56 -11.32 -25.65
N THR A 242 -32.77 -10.00 -25.59
CA THR A 242 -31.72 -9.03 -25.25
C THR A 242 -31.23 -9.20 -23.80
N ALA A 243 -32.09 -9.66 -22.89
CA ALA A 243 -31.74 -9.86 -21.49
C ALA A 243 -30.78 -11.04 -21.33
N ALA A 244 -31.05 -12.16 -22.01
CA ALA A 244 -30.14 -13.31 -22.03
C ALA A 244 -28.78 -12.97 -22.64
N HIS A 245 -28.75 -12.16 -23.71
CA HIS A 245 -27.49 -11.71 -24.32
C HIS A 245 -26.64 -10.83 -23.38
N ASN A 246 -27.26 -9.90 -22.63
CA ASN A 246 -26.53 -9.05 -21.69
C ASN A 246 -26.04 -9.85 -20.48
N LYS A 247 -26.89 -10.72 -19.94
CA LYS A 247 -26.48 -11.63 -18.85
C LYS A 247 -25.30 -12.51 -19.28
N PHE A 248 -25.35 -13.08 -20.49
CA PHE A 248 -24.25 -13.88 -21.01
C PHE A 248 -22.93 -13.08 -21.13
N LYS A 249 -23.00 -11.79 -21.51
CA LYS A 249 -21.83 -10.91 -21.58
C LYS A 249 -21.25 -10.59 -20.20
N ASP A 250 -22.08 -10.49 -19.18
CA ASP A 250 -21.65 -10.22 -17.81
C ASP A 250 -21.07 -11.48 -17.15
N ASP A 251 -21.68 -12.64 -17.38
CA ASP A 251 -21.28 -13.93 -16.78
C ASP A 251 -20.11 -14.61 -17.54
N ILE A 252 -19.72 -14.10 -18.72
CA ILE A 252 -18.72 -14.76 -19.58
C ILE A 252 -17.37 -14.95 -18.89
N PHE A 253 -16.97 -13.99 -18.06
CA PHE A 253 -15.71 -14.08 -17.35
C PHE A 253 -15.73 -15.27 -16.40
N GLU A 254 -16.80 -15.39 -15.59
CA GLU A 254 -17.00 -16.53 -14.70
C GLU A 254 -17.05 -17.86 -15.46
N ALA A 255 -17.69 -17.90 -16.64
CA ALA A 255 -17.72 -19.10 -17.48
C ALA A 255 -16.31 -19.50 -17.98
N VAL A 256 -15.49 -18.52 -18.37
CA VAL A 256 -14.08 -18.76 -18.76
C VAL A 256 -13.26 -19.24 -17.56
N LEU A 257 -13.46 -18.65 -16.38
CA LEU A 257 -12.79 -19.08 -15.15
C LEU A 257 -13.18 -20.49 -14.75
N ALA A 258 -14.47 -20.83 -14.77
CA ALA A 258 -14.96 -22.17 -14.45
C ALA A 258 -14.36 -23.20 -15.40
N THR A 259 -14.29 -22.88 -16.70
CA THR A 259 -13.66 -23.76 -17.71
C THR A 259 -12.17 -23.91 -17.47
N GLY A 260 -11.45 -22.81 -17.21
CA GLY A 260 -10.01 -22.82 -16.92
C GLY A 260 -9.69 -23.60 -15.63
N PHE A 261 -10.50 -23.43 -14.59
CA PHE A 261 -10.38 -24.15 -13.33
C PHE A 261 -10.50 -25.66 -13.55
N LEU A 262 -11.54 -26.12 -14.27
CA LEU A 262 -11.74 -27.54 -14.60
C LEU A 262 -10.65 -28.14 -15.49
N CYS A 263 -9.99 -27.33 -16.31
CA CYS A 263 -8.85 -27.75 -17.12
C CYS A 263 -7.55 -27.86 -16.31
N ASN A 264 -7.41 -27.08 -15.23
CA ASN A 264 -6.17 -26.93 -14.46
C ASN A 264 -6.18 -27.70 -13.12
N SER A 265 -7.36 -28.09 -12.65
CA SER A 265 -7.56 -28.96 -11.50
C SER A 265 -7.34 -30.44 -11.84
N ASP A 266 -6.87 -31.24 -10.87
CA ASP A 266 -6.74 -32.69 -11.05
C ASP A 266 -8.13 -33.35 -11.07
N ARG A 267 -8.57 -33.75 -12.26
CA ARG A 267 -9.88 -34.37 -12.50
C ARG A 267 -10.05 -35.71 -11.78
N THR A 268 -8.98 -36.38 -11.39
CA THR A 268 -9.07 -37.65 -10.63
C THR A 268 -9.45 -37.45 -9.17
N ARG A 269 -9.26 -36.23 -8.63
CA ARG A 269 -9.58 -35.87 -7.24
C ARG A 269 -10.93 -35.17 -7.08
N GLN A 270 -11.61 -34.86 -8.18
CA GLN A 270 -12.94 -34.24 -8.19
C GLN A 270 -14.09 -35.26 -8.11
N LEU A 271 -13.77 -36.55 -8.11
CA LEU A 271 -14.75 -37.65 -8.08
C LEU A 271 -14.78 -38.40 -6.72
N LEU A 272 -14.34 -37.75 -5.64
CA LEU A 272 -14.55 -38.17 -4.26
C LEU A 272 -15.35 -37.09 -3.52
#